data_AF-A0A7C5R6R7-F1
#
_entry.id   AF-A0A7C5R6R7-F1
#
_cell.length_a   1.000
_cell.length_b   1.000
_cell.length_c   1.000
_cell.angle_alpha   90.00
_cell.angle_beta   90.00
_cell.angle_gamma   90.00
#
_symmetry.space_group_name_H-M   'P 1'
#
loop_
_entity.id
_entity.type
_entity.pdbx_description
1 polymer ?
#
loop_
_entity_poly.entity_id
_entity_poly.type
_entity_poly.pdbx_seq_one_letter_code
_entity_poly.pdbx_strand_id
1 'polypeptide(L)'
;KPGAYGAGLQAMIDERLWADKADLAEAYLEWGGYAYGAGSKGQRARGAFETRLSQVEAIVQNQDNREHDLLDSDDYYQFEGGAAAAVATLQGRDRPIYHNDHSRPERPVIRTLEDEIGRVVRARVTNPKWIEGVKRHGYKGAFEIAATVDYMFAFAATTGAVKSHHFDMVHAAFLEDEATRAFIERHNAPALREIAARLNEAIERGLWAPKSNSARALLERLGAEG
;
A
#
# COMPACT_ATOMS: atom_id res chain seq x y z
N LYS A 1 -6.33 -14.36 -14.96
CA LYS A 1 -6.88 -15.63 -15.53
C LYS A 1 -8.36 -15.44 -15.90
N PRO A 2 -8.87 -15.96 -17.04
CA PRO A 2 -10.30 -15.91 -17.34
C PRO A 2 -11.16 -16.43 -16.18
N GLY A 3 -12.12 -15.63 -15.72
CA GLY A 3 -12.98 -15.95 -14.59
C GLY A 3 -12.38 -15.69 -13.20
N ALA A 4 -11.19 -15.08 -13.12
CA ALA A 4 -10.57 -14.63 -11.86
C ALA A 4 -10.28 -13.12 -11.91
N TYR A 5 -10.23 -12.48 -10.74
CA TYR A 5 -10.00 -11.05 -10.55
C TYR A 5 -8.86 -10.81 -9.55
N GLY A 6 -8.28 -9.61 -9.55
CA GLY A 6 -7.16 -9.22 -8.69
C GLY A 6 -5.78 -9.48 -9.30
N ALA A 7 -4.74 -9.02 -8.60
CA ALA A 7 -3.34 -9.10 -9.05
C ALA A 7 -2.52 -10.17 -8.31
N GLY A 8 -3.13 -10.88 -7.35
CA GLY A 8 -2.47 -11.95 -6.58
C GLY A 8 -1.62 -11.48 -5.40
N LEU A 9 -1.53 -10.17 -5.15
CA LEU A 9 -0.69 -9.60 -4.09
C LEU A 9 -1.37 -9.56 -2.72
N GLN A 10 -2.70 -9.50 -2.66
CA GLN A 10 -3.42 -9.35 -1.39
C GLN A 10 -3.10 -10.45 -0.40
N ALA A 11 -3.33 -11.71 -0.79
CA ALA A 11 -3.02 -12.87 0.06
C ALA A 11 -1.52 -12.92 0.44
N MET A 12 -0.62 -12.52 -0.47
CA MET A 12 0.82 -12.47 -0.18
C MET A 12 1.12 -11.49 0.96
N ILE A 13 0.53 -10.28 0.91
CA ILE A 13 0.74 -9.24 1.93
C ILE A 13 0.06 -9.60 3.25
N ASP A 14 -1.16 -10.13 3.22
CA ASP A 14 -1.96 -10.43 4.41
C ASP A 14 -1.41 -11.64 5.18
N GLU A 15 -1.06 -12.70 4.46
CA GLU A 15 -0.53 -13.94 5.05
C GLU A 15 1.00 -13.95 5.19
N ARG A 16 1.66 -12.83 4.85
CA ARG A 16 3.13 -12.65 4.90
C ARG A 16 3.90 -13.71 4.10
N LEU A 17 3.33 -14.20 3.00
CA LEU A 17 3.88 -15.28 2.16
C LEU A 17 4.94 -14.77 1.17
N TRP A 18 5.84 -13.88 1.61
CA TRP A 18 6.89 -13.32 0.76
C TRP A 18 8.14 -12.99 1.59
N ALA A 19 9.30 -13.27 1.02
CA ALA A 19 10.60 -12.91 1.58
C ALA A 19 11.09 -11.57 1.03
N ASP A 20 10.92 -11.34 -0.28
CA ASP A 20 11.40 -10.13 -0.95
C ASP A 20 10.45 -9.65 -2.07
N LYS A 21 10.85 -8.54 -2.72
CA LYS A 21 10.08 -7.91 -3.80
C LYS A 21 9.91 -8.84 -5.02
N ALA A 22 10.80 -9.81 -5.23
CA ALA A 22 10.72 -10.74 -6.35
C ALA A 22 9.58 -11.75 -6.19
N ASP A 23 9.24 -12.16 -4.97
CA ASP A 23 8.06 -13.00 -4.72
C ASP A 23 6.75 -12.28 -5.09
N LEU A 24 6.66 -10.98 -4.78
CA LEU A 24 5.52 -10.13 -5.14
C LEU A 24 5.42 -9.92 -6.66
N ALA A 25 6.57 -9.76 -7.32
CA ALA A 25 6.67 -9.72 -8.79
C ALA A 25 6.19 -11.03 -9.44
N GLU A 26 6.58 -12.17 -8.88
CA GLU A 26 6.18 -13.49 -9.37
C GLU A 26 4.66 -13.67 -9.30
N ALA A 27 4.04 -13.30 -8.17
CA ALA A 27 2.58 -13.33 -8.04
C ALA A 27 1.89 -12.46 -9.11
N TYR A 28 2.38 -11.24 -9.34
CA TYR A 28 1.83 -10.34 -10.35
C TYR A 28 1.93 -10.93 -11.77
N LEU A 29 3.09 -11.48 -12.13
CA LEU A 29 3.32 -12.10 -13.45
C LEU A 29 2.45 -13.34 -13.67
N GLU A 30 2.22 -14.13 -12.62
CA GLU A 30 1.38 -15.31 -12.67
C GLU A 30 -0.10 -14.95 -12.88
N TRP A 31 -0.61 -14.00 -12.09
CA TRP A 31 -2.02 -13.61 -12.13
C TRP A 31 -2.36 -12.75 -13.35
N GLY A 32 -1.44 -11.88 -13.76
CA GLY A 32 -1.57 -10.94 -14.87
C GLY A 32 -1.14 -11.49 -16.23
N GLY A 33 -0.46 -12.63 -16.29
CA GLY A 33 0.12 -13.23 -17.50
C GLY A 33 -0.88 -13.81 -18.51
N TYR A 34 -2.01 -13.14 -18.78
CA TYR A 34 -3.05 -13.58 -19.69
C TYR A 34 -3.37 -12.50 -20.73
N ALA A 35 -3.21 -12.82 -22.01
CA ALA A 35 -3.40 -11.88 -23.12
C ALA A 35 -4.84 -11.85 -23.62
N TYR A 36 -5.36 -10.63 -23.79
CA TYR A 36 -6.65 -10.34 -24.42
C TYR A 36 -6.44 -9.54 -25.70
N GLY A 37 -7.25 -9.78 -26.73
CA GLY A 37 -7.16 -9.07 -28.00
C GLY A 37 -8.05 -9.66 -29.09
N ALA A 38 -7.95 -9.15 -30.31
CA ALA A 38 -8.68 -9.70 -31.46
C ALA A 38 -8.29 -11.18 -31.67
N GLY A 39 -9.18 -12.10 -31.28
CA GLY A 39 -8.95 -13.55 -31.35
C GLY A 39 -8.43 -14.21 -30.07
N SER A 40 -8.12 -13.47 -29.01
CA SER A 40 -7.69 -14.03 -27.72
C SER A 40 -8.59 -13.58 -26.57
N LYS A 41 -9.10 -14.54 -25.79
CA LYS A 41 -9.99 -14.32 -24.64
C LYS A 41 -9.32 -14.71 -23.32
N GLY A 42 -8.10 -14.21 -23.11
CA GLY A 42 -7.30 -14.47 -21.89
C GLY A 42 -6.52 -15.79 -21.97
N GLN A 43 -5.79 -15.99 -23.06
CA GLN A 43 -4.83 -17.09 -23.18
C GLN A 43 -3.59 -16.78 -22.32
N ARG A 44 -3.02 -17.80 -21.64
CA ARG A 44 -1.80 -17.62 -20.85
C ARG A 44 -0.64 -17.20 -21.77
N ALA A 45 -0.03 -16.07 -21.47
CA ALA A 45 0.96 -15.40 -22.32
C ALA A 45 2.08 -14.74 -21.50
N ARG A 46 2.47 -15.37 -20.37
CA ARG A 46 3.45 -14.83 -19.42
C ARG A 46 4.78 -14.38 -20.06
N GLY A 47 5.39 -15.19 -20.92
CA GLY A 47 6.65 -14.81 -21.57
C GLY A 47 6.54 -13.54 -22.46
N ALA A 48 5.41 -13.36 -23.15
CA ALA A 48 5.14 -12.14 -23.89
C ALA A 48 4.93 -10.95 -22.94
N PHE A 49 4.24 -11.15 -21.81
CA PHE A 49 4.03 -10.12 -20.80
C PHE A 49 5.36 -9.66 -20.19
N GLU A 50 6.23 -10.58 -19.77
CA GLU A 50 7.59 -10.29 -19.28
C GLU A 50 8.42 -9.52 -20.32
N THR A 51 8.34 -9.92 -21.59
CA THR A 51 9.02 -9.22 -22.71
C THR A 51 8.53 -7.77 -22.86
N ARG A 52 7.24 -7.49 -22.62
CA ARG A 52 6.71 -6.12 -22.65
C ARG A 52 7.12 -5.33 -21.42
N LEU A 53 7.08 -5.95 -20.23
CA LEU A 53 7.48 -5.31 -18.98
C LEU A 53 8.98 -5.00 -18.93
N SER A 54 9.84 -5.77 -19.58
CA SER A 54 11.28 -5.47 -19.67
C SER A 54 11.60 -4.22 -20.51
N GLN A 55 10.63 -3.73 -21.30
CA GLN A 55 10.73 -2.52 -22.11
C GLN A 55 10.07 -1.29 -21.46
N VAL A 56 9.37 -1.45 -20.32
CA VAL A 56 8.68 -0.36 -19.64
C VAL A 56 9.67 0.69 -19.16
N GLU A 57 9.37 1.96 -19.43
CA GLU A 57 10.16 3.10 -18.97
C GLU A 57 9.51 3.91 -17.86
N ALA A 58 8.20 3.80 -17.70
CA ALA A 58 7.43 4.39 -16.62
C ALA A 58 6.15 3.59 -16.37
N ILE A 59 5.67 3.62 -15.12
CA ILE A 59 4.39 3.03 -14.71
C ILE A 59 3.43 4.18 -14.43
N VAL A 60 2.18 4.03 -14.85
CA VAL A 60 1.17 5.09 -14.72
C VAL A 60 -0.12 4.47 -14.21
N GLN A 61 -0.64 5.00 -13.12
CA GLN A 61 -1.97 4.72 -12.60
C GLN A 61 -2.77 6.03 -12.54
N ASN A 62 -4.02 6.00 -13.00
CA ASN A 62 -4.91 7.17 -12.92
C ASN A 62 -5.94 6.95 -11.81
N GLN A 63 -6.19 7.99 -11.03
CA GLN A 63 -7.32 8.11 -10.10
C GLN A 63 -8.28 9.16 -10.63
N ASP A 64 -9.54 8.79 -10.82
CA ASP A 64 -10.60 9.61 -11.44
C ASP A 64 -11.62 10.16 -10.43
N ASN A 65 -11.44 9.88 -9.14
CA ASN A 65 -12.37 10.23 -8.08
C ASN A 65 -11.64 10.86 -6.87
N ARG A 66 -12.38 11.45 -5.92
CA ARG A 66 -11.82 12.02 -4.66
C ARG A 66 -12.44 11.43 -3.40
N GLU A 67 -13.38 10.51 -3.57
CA GLU A 67 -14.11 9.81 -2.53
C GLU A 67 -13.17 8.88 -1.75
N HIS A 68 -12.16 8.35 -2.42
CA HIS A 68 -11.07 7.58 -1.81
C HIS A 68 -9.72 8.01 -2.41
N ASP A 69 -8.62 7.52 -1.84
CA ASP A 69 -7.25 7.74 -2.32
C ASP A 69 -6.47 6.42 -2.41
N LEU A 70 -5.24 6.48 -2.92
CA LEU A 70 -4.39 5.29 -3.08
C LEU A 70 -4.12 4.53 -1.78
N LEU A 71 -4.25 5.17 -0.61
CA LEU A 71 -4.08 4.56 0.70
C LEU A 71 -5.42 4.28 1.38
N ASP A 72 -6.49 4.12 0.59
CA ASP A 72 -7.85 3.81 1.04
C ASP A 72 -8.47 2.63 0.25
N SER A 73 -7.72 2.05 -0.69
CA SER A 73 -8.09 0.85 -1.44
C SER A 73 -6.86 0.01 -1.76
N ASP A 74 -7.00 -1.31 -1.61
CA ASP A 74 -5.96 -2.29 -1.91
C ASP A 74 -5.65 -2.40 -3.41
N ASP A 75 -6.62 -2.15 -4.28
CA ASP A 75 -6.46 -2.29 -5.73
C ASP A 75 -5.27 -1.46 -6.25
N TYR A 76 -5.02 -0.27 -5.71
CA TYR A 76 -3.92 0.57 -6.18
C TYR A 76 -2.56 -0.10 -5.98
N TYR A 77 -2.22 -0.57 -4.79
CA TYR A 77 -0.93 -1.23 -4.61
C TYR A 77 -0.87 -2.57 -5.35
N GLN A 78 -2.01 -3.27 -5.48
CA GLN A 78 -2.06 -4.54 -6.19
C GLN A 78 -1.70 -4.37 -7.67
N PHE A 79 -2.25 -3.34 -8.33
CA PHE A 79 -2.00 -3.09 -9.76
C PHE A 79 -0.78 -2.22 -10.01
N GLU A 80 -0.70 -1.03 -9.40
CA GLU A 80 0.40 -0.08 -9.57
C GLU A 80 1.69 -0.59 -8.91
N GLY A 81 1.58 -1.04 -7.66
CA GLY A 81 2.69 -1.62 -6.92
C GLY A 81 3.14 -2.96 -7.49
N GLY A 82 2.21 -3.86 -7.83
CA GLY A 82 2.53 -5.14 -8.46
C GLY A 82 3.25 -4.97 -9.81
N ALA A 83 2.81 -4.02 -10.64
CA ALA A 83 3.51 -3.68 -11.87
C ALA A 83 4.92 -3.16 -11.59
N ALA A 84 5.08 -2.29 -10.58
CA ALA A 84 6.39 -1.78 -10.18
C ALA A 84 7.34 -2.88 -9.71
N ALA A 85 6.86 -3.80 -8.87
CA ALA A 85 7.64 -4.95 -8.43
C ALA A 85 8.07 -5.82 -9.62
N ALA A 86 7.16 -6.15 -10.54
CA ALA A 86 7.45 -6.95 -11.72
C ALA A 86 8.47 -6.28 -12.66
N VAL A 87 8.28 -4.99 -12.96
CA VAL A 87 9.21 -4.22 -13.81
C VAL A 87 10.59 -4.12 -13.15
N ALA A 88 10.66 -3.83 -11.85
CA ALA A 88 11.92 -3.71 -11.14
C ALA A 88 12.69 -5.04 -11.12
N THR A 89 12.00 -6.15 -10.85
CA THR A 89 12.60 -7.49 -10.83
C THR A 89 13.10 -7.91 -12.21
N LEU A 90 12.33 -7.69 -13.27
CA LEU A 90 12.72 -8.07 -14.64
C LEU A 90 13.87 -7.21 -15.18
N GLN A 91 13.96 -5.95 -14.79
CA GLN A 91 14.96 -5.01 -15.32
C GLN A 91 16.17 -4.81 -14.39
N GLY A 92 16.13 -5.33 -13.17
CA GLY A 92 17.16 -5.13 -12.14
C GLY A 92 17.25 -3.69 -11.63
N ARG A 93 16.25 -2.84 -11.89
CA ARG A 93 16.20 -1.44 -11.46
C ARG A 93 14.78 -0.90 -11.47
N ASP A 94 14.49 0.02 -10.56
CA ASP A 94 13.19 0.69 -10.52
C ASP A 94 12.98 1.63 -11.73
N ARG A 95 11.71 1.89 -12.04
CA ARG A 95 11.27 2.88 -13.03
C ARG A 95 10.44 3.96 -12.37
N PRO A 96 10.39 5.20 -12.93
CA PRO A 96 9.47 6.22 -12.47
C PRO A 96 8.02 5.71 -12.46
N ILE A 97 7.33 5.96 -11.35
CA ILE A 97 5.92 5.63 -11.18
C ILE A 97 5.16 6.95 -11.03
N TYR A 98 4.09 7.12 -11.80
CA TYR A 98 3.23 8.29 -11.79
C TYR A 98 1.82 7.92 -11.37
N HIS A 99 1.29 8.67 -10.42
CA HIS A 99 -0.08 8.55 -9.96
C HIS A 99 -0.84 9.83 -10.33
N ASN A 100 -1.69 9.74 -11.35
CA ASN A 100 -2.33 10.89 -11.96
C ASN A 100 -3.73 11.13 -11.36
N ASP A 101 -3.98 12.36 -10.95
CA ASP A 101 -5.30 12.82 -10.48
C ASP A 101 -6.09 13.39 -11.66
N HIS A 102 -7.05 12.60 -12.14
CA HIS A 102 -8.00 12.94 -13.21
C HIS A 102 -9.39 13.28 -12.67
N SER A 103 -9.57 13.39 -11.35
CA SER A 103 -10.87 13.70 -10.72
C SER A 103 -11.45 15.07 -11.10
N ARG A 104 -10.64 15.93 -11.71
CA ARG A 104 -11.05 17.15 -12.40
C ARG A 104 -10.61 17.03 -13.87
N PRO A 105 -11.50 16.58 -14.77
CA PRO A 105 -11.16 16.36 -16.17
C PRO A 105 -10.60 17.61 -16.88
N GLU A 106 -11.00 18.80 -16.43
CA GLU A 106 -10.53 20.09 -16.93
C GLU A 106 -9.11 20.45 -16.47
N ARG A 107 -8.60 19.77 -15.43
CA ARG A 107 -7.27 20.04 -14.87
C ARG A 107 -6.63 18.76 -14.30
N PRO A 108 -6.21 17.81 -15.16
CA PRO A 108 -5.44 16.65 -14.74
C PRO A 108 -4.14 17.07 -14.04
N VAL A 109 -3.80 16.39 -12.94
CA VAL A 109 -2.54 16.63 -12.22
C VAL A 109 -1.72 15.36 -12.21
N ILE A 110 -0.52 15.43 -12.76
CA ILE A 110 0.44 14.32 -12.80
C ILE A 110 1.41 14.52 -11.63
N ARG A 111 1.59 13.48 -10.81
CA ARG A 111 2.59 13.45 -9.72
C ARG A 111 3.38 12.17 -9.79
N THR A 112 4.58 12.19 -9.24
CA THR A 112 5.26 10.93 -8.92
C THR A 112 4.46 10.21 -7.82
N LEU A 113 4.55 8.88 -7.76
CA LEU A 113 3.92 8.11 -6.70
C LEU A 113 4.44 8.55 -5.32
N GLU A 114 5.73 8.88 -5.20
CA GLU A 114 6.31 9.37 -3.94
C GLU A 114 5.68 10.70 -3.48
N ASP A 115 5.50 11.65 -4.41
CA ASP A 115 4.81 12.92 -4.10
C ASP A 115 3.35 12.68 -3.70
N GLU A 116 2.66 11.76 -4.36
CA GLU A 116 1.26 11.45 -4.09
C GLU A 116 1.07 10.75 -2.74
N ILE A 117 1.93 9.78 -2.41
CA ILE A 117 1.99 9.16 -1.07
C ILE A 117 2.22 10.26 -0.01
N GLY A 118 3.22 11.12 -0.20
CA GLY A 118 3.51 12.19 0.75
C GLY A 118 2.35 13.17 0.91
N ARG A 119 1.66 13.49 -0.19
CA ARG A 119 0.44 14.32 -0.20
C ARG A 119 -0.66 13.67 0.62
N VAL A 120 -0.98 12.41 0.37
CA VAL A 120 -2.09 11.69 1.01
C VAL A 120 -1.80 11.46 2.49
N VAL A 121 -0.57 11.11 2.85
CA VAL A 121 -0.16 10.97 4.26
C VAL A 121 -0.43 12.27 5.03
N ARG A 122 -0.04 13.42 4.46
CA ARG A 122 -0.25 14.74 5.11
C ARG A 122 -1.70 15.22 5.05
N ALA A 123 -2.34 15.08 3.90
CA ALA A 123 -3.65 15.68 3.65
C ALA A 123 -4.80 14.90 4.27
N ARG A 124 -4.63 13.58 4.47
CA ARG A 124 -5.68 12.68 4.92
C ARG A 124 -5.22 11.79 6.08
N VAL A 125 -4.23 10.92 5.89
CA VAL A 125 -3.83 9.89 6.90
C VAL A 125 -3.58 10.50 8.27
N THR A 126 -2.72 11.53 8.34
CA THR A 126 -2.35 12.18 9.60
C THR A 126 -3.07 13.50 9.84
N ASN A 127 -4.14 13.78 9.08
CA ASN A 127 -4.89 15.02 9.22
C ASN A 127 -5.86 14.89 10.40
N PRO A 128 -5.77 15.76 11.43
CA PRO A 128 -6.67 15.71 12.58
C PRO A 128 -8.15 15.75 12.18
N LYS A 129 -8.53 16.46 11.11
CA LYS A 129 -9.92 16.51 10.65
C LYS A 129 -10.42 15.16 10.15
N TRP A 130 -9.56 14.39 9.48
CA TRP A 130 -9.92 13.04 9.02
C TRP A 130 -9.94 12.07 10.20
N ILE A 131 -8.93 12.12 11.08
CA ILE A 131 -8.85 11.29 12.29
C ILE A 131 -10.09 11.49 13.18
N GLU A 132 -10.42 12.74 13.52
CA GLU A 132 -11.64 13.06 14.28
C GLU A 132 -12.92 12.78 13.46
N GLY A 133 -12.80 12.74 12.14
CA GLY A 133 -13.79 12.23 11.19
C GLY A 133 -14.15 10.78 11.46
N VAL A 134 -13.17 9.89 11.26
CA VAL A 134 -13.33 8.44 11.38
C VAL A 134 -13.65 8.02 12.81
N LYS A 135 -13.15 8.74 13.83
CA LYS A 135 -13.46 8.47 15.25
C LYS A 135 -14.96 8.48 15.56
N ARG A 136 -15.78 9.20 14.80
CA ARG A 136 -17.25 9.20 14.97
C ARG A 136 -17.93 7.91 14.52
N HIS A 137 -17.19 6.98 13.90
CA HIS A 137 -17.72 5.76 13.31
C HIS A 137 -17.26 4.48 14.02
N GLY A 138 -16.79 4.59 15.27
CA GLY A 138 -16.50 3.45 16.16
C GLY A 138 -15.64 2.37 15.51
N TYR A 139 -16.13 1.13 15.50
CA TYR A 139 -15.40 -0.02 14.92
C TYR A 139 -14.93 0.21 13.49
N LYS A 140 -15.80 0.72 12.60
CA LYS A 140 -15.45 0.96 11.19
C LYS A 140 -14.44 2.09 11.05
N GLY A 141 -14.51 3.11 11.89
CA GLY A 141 -13.50 4.16 11.95
C GLY A 141 -12.12 3.63 12.30
N ALA A 142 -12.02 2.75 13.30
CA ALA A 142 -10.77 2.09 13.67
C ALA A 142 -10.28 1.12 12.57
N PHE A 143 -11.19 0.46 11.86
CA PHE A 143 -10.87 -0.37 10.70
C PHE A 143 -10.22 0.44 9.57
N GLU A 144 -10.73 1.62 9.21
CA GLU A 144 -10.11 2.43 8.13
C GLU A 144 -8.70 2.88 8.48
N ILE A 145 -8.42 3.13 9.76
CA ILE A 145 -7.07 3.44 10.25
C ILE A 145 -6.14 2.25 10.00
N ALA A 146 -6.55 1.03 10.37
CA ALA A 146 -5.73 -0.17 10.15
C ALA A 146 -5.51 -0.44 8.66
N ALA A 147 -6.58 -0.43 7.86
CA ALA A 147 -6.50 -0.65 6.41
C ALA A 147 -5.55 0.35 5.73
N THR A 148 -5.59 1.63 6.12
CA THR A 148 -4.63 2.64 5.62
C THR A 148 -3.17 2.24 5.90
N VAL A 149 -2.87 1.72 7.10
CA VAL A 149 -1.51 1.29 7.47
C VAL A 149 -1.08 0.08 6.64
N ASP A 150 -1.99 -0.87 6.40
CA ASP A 150 -1.72 -2.04 5.55
C ASP A 150 -1.45 -1.63 4.10
N TYR A 151 -2.26 -0.74 3.51
CA TYR A 151 -2.05 -0.27 2.14
C TYR A 151 -0.74 0.52 2.01
N MET A 152 -0.42 1.35 3.00
CA MET A 152 0.86 2.06 3.04
C MET A 152 2.04 1.07 3.13
N PHE A 153 1.94 0.04 3.97
CA PHE A 153 2.95 -1.02 4.03
C PHE A 153 3.11 -1.75 2.69
N ALA A 154 2.00 -2.09 2.04
CA ALA A 154 2.02 -2.80 0.76
C ALA A 154 2.68 -1.95 -0.34
N PHE A 155 2.43 -0.65 -0.38
CA PHE A 155 3.15 0.27 -1.26
C PHE A 155 4.64 0.35 -0.94
N ALA A 156 5.02 0.35 0.34
CA ALA A 156 6.43 0.30 0.75
C ALA A 156 7.11 -0.97 0.21
N ALA A 157 6.49 -2.13 0.39
CA ALA A 157 6.99 -3.43 -0.03
C ALA A 157 7.13 -3.56 -1.55
N THR A 158 6.15 -3.06 -2.31
CA THR A 158 6.09 -3.21 -3.76
C THR A 158 6.92 -2.16 -4.51
N THR A 159 6.93 -0.91 -4.04
CA THR A 159 7.49 0.24 -4.80
C THR A 159 8.68 0.91 -4.14
N GLY A 160 8.80 0.86 -2.82
CA GLY A 160 9.74 1.70 -2.07
C GLY A 160 9.43 3.21 -2.08
N ALA A 161 8.25 3.62 -2.56
CA ALA A 161 7.82 5.03 -2.58
C ALA A 161 7.47 5.57 -1.19
N VAL A 162 7.11 4.67 -0.25
CA VAL A 162 6.86 5.03 1.15
C VAL A 162 8.19 5.08 1.90
N LYS A 163 8.56 6.26 2.40
CA LYS A 163 9.82 6.48 3.13
C LYS A 163 9.61 6.39 4.64
N SER A 164 10.69 6.22 5.39
CA SER A 164 10.64 6.10 6.86
C SER A 164 9.94 7.28 7.56
N HIS A 165 10.05 8.49 7.02
CA HIS A 165 9.36 9.65 7.60
C HIS A 165 7.83 9.59 7.43
N HIS A 166 7.30 8.86 6.44
CA HIS A 166 5.86 8.60 6.33
C HIS A 166 5.41 7.66 7.45
N PHE A 167 6.15 6.59 7.72
CA PHE A 167 5.89 5.69 8.84
C PHE A 167 6.01 6.40 10.19
N ASP A 168 7.02 7.26 10.39
CA ASP A 168 7.15 8.08 11.60
C ASP A 168 5.89 8.94 11.83
N MET A 169 5.37 9.57 10.77
CA MET A 169 4.16 10.40 10.84
C MET A 169 2.92 9.58 11.23
N VAL A 170 2.74 8.40 10.65
CA VAL A 170 1.62 7.50 10.94
C VAL A 170 1.72 6.94 12.36
N HIS A 171 2.91 6.48 12.76
CA HIS A 171 3.16 6.00 14.11
C HIS A 171 2.83 7.08 15.16
N ALA A 172 3.28 8.32 14.93
CA ALA A 172 2.97 9.43 15.82
C ALA A 172 1.46 9.70 15.90
N ALA A 173 0.77 9.74 14.75
CA ALA A 173 -0.65 10.08 14.69
C ALA A 173 -1.58 9.00 15.26
N PHE A 174 -1.24 7.71 15.12
CA PHE A 174 -2.14 6.61 15.48
C PHE A 174 -1.77 5.91 16.79
N LEU A 175 -0.47 5.83 17.13
CA LEU A 175 0.00 5.06 18.29
C LEU A 175 0.64 5.92 19.38
N GLU A 176 1.37 7.00 19.06
CA GLU A 176 1.91 7.90 20.10
C GLU A 176 0.84 8.84 20.65
N ASP A 177 -0.08 9.30 19.82
CA ASP A 177 -1.27 10.04 20.26
C ASP A 177 -2.20 9.14 21.09
N GLU A 178 -2.20 9.37 22.41
CA GLU A 178 -2.92 8.53 23.37
C GLU A 178 -4.43 8.52 23.13
N ALA A 179 -5.01 9.65 22.71
CA ALA A 179 -6.44 9.75 22.44
C ALA A 179 -6.85 8.89 21.22
N THR A 180 -6.04 8.89 20.16
CA THR A 180 -6.26 8.07 18.97
C THR A 180 -6.02 6.59 19.28
N ARG A 181 -4.93 6.25 19.96
CA ARG A 181 -4.65 4.88 20.39
C ARG A 181 -5.78 4.31 21.25
N ALA A 182 -6.22 5.04 22.28
CA ALA A 182 -7.30 4.61 23.16
C ALA A 182 -8.64 4.47 22.42
N PHE A 183 -8.89 5.31 21.40
CA PHE A 183 -10.06 5.15 20.53
C PHE A 183 -10.02 3.82 19.77
N ILE A 184 -8.89 3.50 19.13
CA ILE A 184 -8.72 2.27 18.35
C ILE A 184 -8.87 1.07 19.28
N GLU A 185 -8.17 1.08 20.43
CA GLU A 185 -8.23 0.02 21.43
C GLU A 185 -9.68 -0.26 21.89
N ARG A 186 -10.40 0.79 22.28
CA ARG A 186 -11.77 0.68 22.79
C ARG A 186 -12.75 0.14 21.76
N HIS A 187 -12.62 0.53 20.49
CA HIS A 187 -13.63 0.22 19.47
C HIS A 187 -13.24 -0.96 18.58
N ASN A 188 -11.96 -1.27 18.47
CA ASN A 188 -11.41 -2.37 17.66
C ASN A 188 -9.99 -2.74 18.13
N ALA A 189 -9.87 -3.37 19.30
CA ALA A 189 -8.59 -3.86 19.81
C ALA A 189 -7.82 -4.78 18.83
N PRO A 190 -8.46 -5.66 18.03
CA PRO A 190 -7.78 -6.38 16.96
C PRO A 190 -7.07 -5.45 15.95
N ALA A 191 -7.73 -4.38 15.50
CA ALA A 191 -7.12 -3.41 14.58
C ALA A 191 -5.91 -2.68 15.20
N LEU A 192 -5.92 -2.41 16.51
CA LEU A 192 -4.75 -1.83 17.18
C LEU A 192 -3.55 -2.78 17.13
N ARG A 193 -3.77 -4.07 17.37
CA ARG A 193 -2.73 -5.09 17.28
C ARG A 193 -2.22 -5.25 15.86
N GLU A 194 -3.11 -5.20 14.87
CA GLU A 194 -2.76 -5.28 13.46
C GLU A 194 -1.88 -4.11 13.03
N ILE A 195 -2.24 -2.87 13.40
CA ILE A 195 -1.41 -1.68 13.15
C ILE A 195 -0.02 -1.86 13.78
N ALA A 196 0.05 -2.28 15.04
CA ALA A 196 1.32 -2.49 15.74
C ALA A 196 2.16 -3.59 15.07
N ALA A 197 1.54 -4.71 14.71
CA ALA A 197 2.19 -5.83 14.05
C ALA A 197 2.71 -5.45 12.65
N ARG A 198 1.92 -4.69 11.88
CA ARG A 198 2.30 -4.24 10.53
C ARG A 198 3.44 -3.23 10.56
N LEU A 199 3.40 -2.29 11.50
CA LEU A 199 4.49 -1.33 11.72
C LEU A 199 5.77 -2.03 12.19
N ASN A 200 5.67 -3.03 13.06
CA ASN A 200 6.83 -3.83 13.45
C ASN A 200 7.39 -4.67 12.28
N GLU A 201 6.52 -5.25 11.46
CA GLU A 201 6.92 -5.93 10.22
C GLU A 201 7.66 -4.99 9.26
N ALA A 202 7.23 -3.73 9.16
CA ALA A 202 7.95 -2.72 8.37
C ALA A 202 9.38 -2.48 8.87
N ILE A 203 9.60 -2.53 10.19
CA ILE A 203 10.95 -2.43 10.79
C ILE A 203 11.76 -3.68 10.48
N GLU A 204 11.19 -4.86 10.70
CA GLU A 204 11.86 -6.15 10.49
C GLU A 204 12.30 -6.36 9.04
N ARG A 205 11.49 -5.88 8.08
CA ARG A 205 11.79 -5.92 6.64
C ARG A 205 12.63 -4.74 6.15
N GLY A 206 13.04 -3.82 7.02
CA GLY A 206 13.84 -2.66 6.65
C GLY A 206 13.11 -1.59 5.82
N LEU A 207 11.77 -1.65 5.74
CA LEU A 207 10.93 -0.66 5.07
C LEU A 207 10.82 0.64 5.91
N TRP A 208 10.94 0.51 7.23
CA TRP A 208 10.93 1.62 8.17
C TRP A 208 12.12 1.57 9.12
N ALA A 209 12.87 2.67 9.18
CA ALA A 209 13.83 2.94 10.24
C ALA A 209 13.26 4.03 11.16
N PRO A 210 12.71 3.66 12.35
CA PRO A 210 12.11 4.63 13.27
C PRO A 210 13.12 5.63 13.80
N LYS A 211 12.73 6.90 13.89
CA LYS A 211 13.51 7.91 14.61
C LYS A 211 13.38 7.79 16.14
N SER A 212 12.25 7.28 16.61
CA SER A 212 11.95 7.14 18.02
C SER A 212 12.57 5.85 18.57
N ASN A 213 13.44 5.99 19.57
CA ASN A 213 14.06 4.84 20.25
C ASN A 213 13.04 3.98 21.01
N SER A 214 11.85 4.52 21.30
CA SER A 214 10.78 3.80 22.00
C SER A 214 9.74 3.18 21.06
N ALA A 215 9.81 3.43 19.74
CA ALA A 215 8.83 2.91 18.79
C ALA A 215 8.73 1.38 18.87
N ARG A 216 9.87 0.68 18.80
CA ARG A 216 9.89 -0.79 18.86
C ARG A 216 9.28 -1.35 20.14
N ALA A 217 9.65 -0.78 21.28
CA ALA A 217 9.11 -1.20 22.58
C ALA A 217 7.60 -0.95 22.70
N LEU A 218 7.08 0.14 22.13
CA LEU A 218 5.65 0.40 22.08
C LEU A 218 4.92 -0.64 21.21
N LEU A 219 5.45 -0.92 20.02
CA LEU A 219 4.86 -1.88 19.08
C LEU A 219 4.84 -3.30 19.66
N GLU A 220 5.93 -3.74 20.29
CA GLU A 220 6.01 -5.04 20.97
C GLU A 220 4.99 -5.16 22.10
N ARG A 221 4.84 -4.12 22.93
CA ARG A 221 3.83 -4.11 24.00
C ARG A 221 2.41 -4.23 23.44
N LEU A 222 2.08 -3.40 22.44
CA LEU A 222 0.75 -3.41 21.83
C LEU A 222 0.47 -4.71 21.07
N GLY A 223 1.48 -5.36 20.53
CA GLY A 223 1.35 -6.67 19.87
C GLY A 223 1.19 -7.84 20.84
N ALA A 224 1.72 -7.73 22.06
CA ALA A 224 1.72 -8.81 23.06
C ALA A 224 0.48 -8.85 23.97
N GLU A 225 -0.34 -7.79 24.02
CA GLU A 225 -1.59 -7.75 24.79
C GLU A 225 -2.69 -8.60 24.10
N GLY A 226 -2.65 -9.92 24.37
CA GLY A 226 -3.61 -10.92 23.89
C GLY A 226 -3.57 -12.21 24.71
#